data_AF-W4QWH2-F1
#
_entry.id   AF-W4QWH2-F1
#
_cell.length_a   1.000
_cell.length_b   1.000
_cell.length_c   1.000
_cell.angle_alpha   90.00
_cell.angle_beta   90.00
_cell.angle_gamma   90.00
#
_symmetry.space_group_name_H-M   'P 1'
#
loop_
_entity.id
_entity.type
_entity.pdbx_description
1 polymer ?
#
loop_
_entity_poly.entity_id
_entity_poly.type
_entity_poly.pdbx_seq_one_letter_code
_entity_poly.pdbx_strand_id
1 'polypeptide(L)'
;MDFTINNEVYWVLYNILALLLFVTFSTVVILLINKLKIKQVVKYYMIAGFIILALSLVVTFFGYSFITLFSYIEWMTKFLLPWLVLYWLVRAIKVLERRV
;
A
#
# COMPACT_ATOMS: atom_id res chain seq x y z
N MET A 1 -12.20 -7.48 -36.91
CA MET A 1 -11.77 -8.02 -35.61
C MET A 1 -10.63 -7.19 -34.99
N ASP A 2 -9.81 -6.49 -35.78
CA ASP A 2 -8.68 -5.70 -35.26
C ASP A 2 -9.06 -4.41 -34.50
N PHE A 3 -10.20 -3.79 -34.81
CA PHE A 3 -10.61 -2.51 -34.19
C PHE A 3 -10.96 -2.64 -32.70
N THR A 4 -11.53 -3.77 -32.27
CA THR A 4 -11.87 -4.03 -30.86
C THR A 4 -10.61 -4.29 -30.02
N ILE A 5 -9.64 -5.01 -30.59
CA ILE A 5 -8.35 -5.28 -29.94
C ILE A 5 -7.59 -3.98 -29.69
N ASN A 6 -7.56 -3.08 -30.68
CA ASN A 6 -6.88 -1.79 -30.54
C ASN A 6 -7.51 -0.94 -29.42
N ASN A 7 -8.85 -0.90 -29.33
CA ASN A 7 -9.54 -0.12 -28.30
C ASN A 7 -9.25 -0.62 -26.87
N GLU A 8 -9.22 -1.94 -26.65
CA GLU A 8 -8.87 -2.52 -25.35
C GLU A 8 -7.42 -2.20 -24.96
N VAL A 9 -6.50 -2.26 -25.93
CA VAL A 9 -5.09 -1.91 -25.72
C VAL A 9 -4.94 -0.44 -25.32
N TYR A 10 -5.64 0.49 -25.97
CA TYR A 10 -5.62 1.91 -25.59
C TYR A 10 -6.18 2.15 -24.18
N TRP A 11 -7.23 1.44 -23.80
CA TRP A 11 -7.82 1.53 -22.46
C TRP A 11 -6.85 1.04 -21.37
N VAL A 12 -6.19 -0.09 -21.61
CA VAL A 12 -5.16 -0.62 -20.70
C VAL A 12 -3.96 0.34 -20.60
N LEU A 13 -3.48 0.85 -21.74
CA LEU A 13 -2.38 1.82 -21.79
C LEU A 13 -2.72 3.11 -21.03
N TYR A 14 -3.94 3.63 -21.20
CA TYR A 14 -4.40 4.81 -20.47
C TYR A 14 -4.38 4.59 -18.95
N ASN A 15 -4.90 3.45 -18.48
CA ASN A 15 -4.91 3.13 -17.05
C ASN A 15 -3.50 2.98 -16.46
N ILE A 16 -2.58 2.34 -17.19
CA ILE A 16 -1.18 2.21 -16.76
C ILE A 16 -0.49 3.58 -16.71
N LEU A 17 -0.70 4.42 -17.72
CA LEU A 17 -0.15 5.78 -17.76
C LEU A 17 -0.72 6.66 -16.64
N ALA A 18 -2.03 6.60 -16.40
CA ALA A 18 -2.69 7.32 -15.31
C ALA A 18 -2.13 6.91 -13.95
N LEU A 19 -1.89 5.61 -13.72
CA LEU A 19 -1.30 5.10 -12.49
C LEU A 19 0.14 5.60 -12.31
N LEU A 20 0.96 5.58 -13.35
CA LEU A 20 2.34 6.10 -13.30
C LEU A 20 2.38 7.60 -12.97
N LEU A 21 1.50 8.40 -13.58
CA LEU A 21 1.37 9.83 -13.27
C LEU A 21 0.93 10.05 -11.82
N PHE A 22 0.00 9.25 -11.32
CA PHE A 22 -0.45 9.33 -9.93
C PHE A 22 0.67 9.00 -8.93
N VAL A 23 1.44 7.95 -9.21
CA VAL A 23 2.58 7.54 -8.36
C VAL A 23 3.64 8.64 -8.32
N THR A 24 4.04 9.16 -9.48
CA THR A 24 5.02 10.25 -9.56
C THR A 24 4.52 11.51 -8.85
N PHE A 25 3.25 11.89 -9.02
CA PHE A 25 2.65 12.99 -8.28
C PHE A 25 2.70 12.78 -6.77
N SER A 26 2.34 11.58 -6.28
CA SER A 26 2.36 11.26 -4.85
C SER A 26 3.77 11.36 -4.25
N THR A 27 4.81 10.94 -4.98
CA THR A 27 6.19 11.05 -4.50
C THR A 27 6.66 12.49 -4.40
N VAL A 28 6.28 13.35 -5.36
CA VAL A 28 6.57 14.80 -5.31
C VAL A 28 5.92 15.44 -4.10
N VAL A 29 4.67 15.09 -3.78
CA VAL A 29 3.98 15.60 -2.58
C VAL A 29 4.71 15.19 -1.29
N ILE A 30 5.13 13.92 -1.18
CA ILE A 30 5.90 13.45 -0.02
C ILE A 30 7.23 14.21 0.11
N LEU A 31 7.92 14.45 -1.02
CA LEU A 31 9.15 15.25 -1.04
C LEU A 31 8.90 16.71 -0.63
N LEU A 32 7.76 17.28 -1.01
CA LEU A 32 7.34 18.64 -0.61
C LEU A 32 7.11 18.70 0.91
N ILE A 33 6.42 17.71 1.49
CA ILE A 33 6.24 17.58 2.94
C ILE A 33 7.59 17.41 3.65
N ASN A 34 8.54 16.70 3.02
CA ASN A 34 9.89 16.55 3.54
C ASN A 34 10.68 17.87 3.60
N LYS A 35 10.45 18.79 2.65
CA LYS A 35 11.10 20.10 2.61
C LYS A 35 10.48 21.12 3.58
N LEU A 36 9.28 20.88 4.08
CA LEU A 36 8.64 21.73 5.08
C LEU A 36 9.36 21.58 6.44
N LYS A 37 9.77 22.71 7.04
CA LYS A 37 10.40 22.77 8.37
C LYS A 37 9.34 22.63 9.47
N ILE A 38 8.77 21.43 9.60
CA ILE A 38 7.74 21.09 10.59
C ILE A 38 8.34 20.12 11.64
N LYS A 39 7.75 20.08 12.84
CA LYS A 39 8.07 19.07 13.86
C LYS A 39 7.92 17.66 13.29
N GLN A 40 8.89 16.79 13.59
CA GLN A 40 8.95 15.42 13.04
C GLN A 40 7.66 14.62 13.28
N VAL A 41 7.03 14.75 14.45
CA VAL A 41 5.78 14.04 14.77
C VAL A 41 4.64 14.40 13.81
N VAL A 42 4.44 15.68 13.52
CA VAL A 42 3.38 16.16 12.62
C VAL A 42 3.62 15.69 11.19
N LYS A 43 4.89 15.65 10.79
CA LYS A 43 5.30 15.17 9.47
C LYS A 43 4.93 13.69 9.25
N TYR A 44 5.13 12.83 10.26
CA TYR A 44 4.70 11.43 10.17
C TYR A 44 3.19 11.30 10.02
N TYR A 45 2.40 12.06 10.80
CA TYR A 45 0.95 12.05 10.68
C TYR A 45 0.47 12.56 9.32
N MET A 46 1.10 13.61 8.77
CA MET A 46 0.77 14.14 7.44
C MET A 46 1.07 13.13 6.32
N ILE A 47 2.23 12.45 6.38
CA ILE A 47 2.59 11.43 5.40
C ILE A 47 1.64 10.23 5.50
N ALA A 48 1.36 9.76 6.72
CA ALA A 48 0.43 8.65 6.93
C ALA A 48 -0.97 8.98 6.41
N GLY A 49 -1.50 10.17 6.74
CA GLY A 49 -2.79 10.64 6.23
C GLY A 49 -2.82 10.74 4.71
N PHE A 50 -1.75 11.28 4.11
CA PHE A 50 -1.63 11.37 2.65
C PHE A 50 -1.60 10.00 1.97
N ILE A 51 -0.87 9.03 2.53
CA ILE A 51 -0.82 7.65 2.01
C ILE A 51 -2.21 7.02 2.05
N ILE A 52 -2.94 7.17 3.16
CA ILE A 52 -4.30 6.61 3.31
C ILE A 52 -5.25 7.22 2.29
N LEU A 53 -5.20 8.55 2.09
CA LEU A 53 -6.01 9.24 1.09
C LEU A 53 -5.65 8.81 -0.34
N ALA A 54 -4.36 8.72 -0.65
CA ALA A 54 -3.89 8.27 -1.96
C ALA A 54 -4.33 6.83 -2.25
N LEU A 55 -4.23 5.94 -1.26
CA LEU A 55 -4.66 4.55 -1.37
C LEU A 55 -6.18 4.44 -1.59
N SER A 56 -6.97 5.23 -0.88
CA SER A 56 -8.43 5.30 -1.04
C SER A 56 -8.83 5.70 -2.47
N LEU A 57 -8.15 6.71 -3.04
CA LEU A 57 -8.36 7.14 -4.42
C LEU A 57 -8.03 6.04 -5.43
N VAL A 58 -6.89 5.36 -5.26
CA VAL A 58 -6.49 4.25 -6.15
C VAL A 58 -7.51 3.12 -6.11
N VAL A 59 -7.97 2.74 -4.92
CA VAL A 59 -8.96 1.66 -4.75
C VAL A 59 -10.27 2.00 -5.45
N THR A 60 -10.74 3.24 -5.31
CA THR A 60 -11.93 3.75 -5.99
C THR A 60 -11.73 3.78 -7.52
N PHE A 61 -10.55 4.16 -8.00
CA PHE A 61 -10.22 4.21 -9.42
C PHE A 61 -10.29 2.83 -10.09
N PHE A 62 -9.89 1.77 -9.38
CA PHE A 62 -10.01 0.40 -9.86
C PHE A 62 -11.42 -0.20 -9.70
N GLY A 63 -12.40 0.56 -9.22
CA GLY A 63 -13.77 0.10 -9.02
C GLY A 63 -13.94 -0.87 -7.85
N TYR A 64 -12.93 -1.00 -6.99
CA TYR A 64 -13.04 -1.83 -5.79
C TYR A 64 -13.73 -1.06 -4.67
N SER A 65 -14.57 -1.76 -3.90
CA SER A 65 -15.22 -1.20 -2.72
C SER A 65 -14.30 -1.26 -1.50
N PHE A 66 -14.54 -0.43 -0.48
CA PHE A 66 -13.82 -0.54 0.79
C PHE A 66 -13.92 -1.94 1.43
N ILE A 67 -15.00 -2.66 1.16
CA ILE A 67 -15.23 -4.04 1.63
C ILE A 67 -14.14 -5.00 1.11
N THR A 68 -13.68 -4.81 -0.13
CA THR A 68 -12.60 -5.63 -0.70
C THR A 68 -11.28 -5.44 0.04
N LEU A 69 -10.98 -4.22 0.53
CA LEU A 69 -9.78 -3.99 1.36
C LEU A 69 -9.84 -4.78 2.66
N PHE A 70 -11.00 -4.84 3.33
CA PHE A 70 -11.16 -5.65 4.53
C PHE A 70 -10.97 -7.14 4.25
N SER A 71 -11.45 -7.63 3.11
CA SER A 71 -11.21 -9.01 2.69
C SER A 71 -9.73 -9.30 2.43
N TYR A 72 -8.98 -8.36 1.83
CA TYR A 72 -7.53 -8.48 1.69
C TYR A 72 -6.81 -8.46 3.04
N ILE A 73 -7.22 -7.59 3.97
CA ILE A 73 -6.65 -7.55 5.32
C ILE A 73 -6.93 -8.86 6.06
N GLU A 74 -8.15 -9.39 5.96
CA GLU A 74 -8.54 -10.69 6.54
C GLU A 74 -7.70 -11.84 5.95
N TRP A 75 -7.49 -11.83 4.63
CA TRP A 75 -6.63 -12.81 3.99
C TRP A 75 -5.19 -12.70 4.51
N MET A 76 -4.66 -11.48 4.57
CA MET A 76 -3.31 -11.24 5.10
C MET A 76 -3.19 -11.68 6.57
N THR A 77 -4.16 -11.42 7.43
CA THR A 77 -4.09 -11.89 8.83
C THR A 77 -4.26 -13.40 8.93
N LYS A 78 -5.08 -14.02 8.08
CA LYS A 78 -5.28 -15.48 8.11
C LYS A 78 -4.02 -16.27 7.71
N PHE A 79 -3.25 -15.77 6.74
CA PHE A 79 -2.07 -16.48 6.24
C PHE A 79 -0.74 -15.99 6.83
N LEU A 80 -0.59 -14.70 7.06
CA LEU A 80 0.68 -14.09 7.45
C LEU A 80 0.88 -14.10 8.97
N LEU A 81 -0.20 -13.98 9.75
CA LEU A 81 -0.16 -13.94 11.22
C LEU A 81 0.31 -15.27 11.85
N PRO A 82 -0.14 -16.46 11.40
CA PRO A 82 0.36 -17.72 11.96
C PRO A 82 1.88 -17.87 11.80
N TRP A 83 2.41 -17.49 10.63
CA TRP A 83 3.84 -17.55 10.36
C TRP A 83 4.65 -16.57 11.21
N LEU A 84 4.12 -15.35 11.37
CA LEU A 84 4.73 -14.34 12.23
C LEU A 84 4.80 -14.84 13.69
N VAL A 85 3.69 -15.40 14.21
CA VAL A 85 3.64 -15.93 15.57
C VAL A 85 4.62 -17.09 15.76
N LEU A 86 4.70 -18.03 14.81
CA LEU A 86 5.67 -19.12 14.82
C LEU A 86 7.11 -18.62 14.89
N TYR A 87 7.47 -17.66 14.05
CA TYR A 87 8.81 -17.07 14.04
C TYR A 87 9.17 -16.45 15.40
N TRP A 88 8.24 -15.67 15.97
CA TRP A 88 8.44 -15.05 17.27
C TRP A 88 8.51 -16.06 18.41
N LEU A 89 7.71 -17.12 18.36
CA LEU A 89 7.69 -18.19 19.37
C LEU A 89 9.01 -18.98 19.37
N VAL A 90 9.49 -19.40 18.19
CA VAL A 90 10.81 -20.07 18.07
C VAL A 90 11.93 -19.16 18.56
N ARG A 91 11.87 -17.86 18.24
CA ARG A 91 12.84 -16.88 18.71
C ARG A 91 12.83 -16.76 20.24
N ALA A 92 11.65 -16.72 20.85
CA ALA A 92 11.50 -16.64 22.30
C ALA A 92 12.10 -17.87 23.00
N ILE A 93 11.83 -19.07 22.49
CA ILE A 93 12.39 -20.32 23.02
C ILE A 93 13.92 -20.32 22.92
N LYS A 94 14.50 -19.94 21.76
CA LYS A 94 15.96 -19.86 21.59
C LYS A 94 16.65 -18.83 22.50
N VAL A 95 15.93 -17.78 22.90
CA VAL A 95 16.44 -16.80 23.86
C VAL A 95 16.39 -17.36 25.27
N LEU A 96 15.35 -18.11 25.61
CA LEU A 96 15.20 -18.76 26.91
C LEU A 96 16.24 -19.89 27.10
N GLU A 97 16.43 -20.73 26.08
CA GLU A 97 17.45 -21.80 26.07
C GLU A 97 18.87 -21.26 26.21
N ARG A 98 19.15 -20.04 25.74
CA ARG A 98 20.45 -19.38 25.94
C ARG A 98 20.65 -18.80 27.34
N ARG A 99 19.58 -18.63 28.12
CA ARG A 99 19.64 -18.09 29.48
C ARG A 99 19.69 -19.18 30.56
N VAL A 100 19.26 -20.39 30.24
CA VAL A 100 19.38 -21.59 31.08
C VAL A 100 20.74 -22.22 30.83
#